data_AF-A0AAU9RD17-F1
#
_entry.id   AF-A0AAU9RD17-F1
#
_cell.length_a   1.000
_cell.length_b   1.000
_cell.length_c   1.000
_cell.angle_alpha   90.00
_cell.angle_beta   90.00
_cell.angle_gamma   90.00
#
_symmetry.space_group_name_H-M   'P 1'
#
loop_
_entity.id
_entity.type
_entity.pdbx_description
1 polymer ?
#
loop_
_entity_poly.entity_id
_entity_poly.type
_entity_poly.pdbx_seq_one_letter_code
_entity_poly.pdbx_strand_id
1 'polypeptide(L)'
;MGVLESLIGDLEDSVFHPMMSNNRGSMLQDRVFKQERFKHAIKTMNEIEETLGDVTRHHSQWRQLVDSVDSRVDKSLSILRPQIIAEHRAFLSSLGWPPKLATSKVEHGEVDSIPNPLLLMHGDKKESYSQSFLLLCGLQQLNTLKEKRMKKMPKEDNTVGLWATDELVIPVASRMEYHFMKWAEQPEFIFALVYKVTRDFADGVDDFLQPLIDRAMLVSCSAKEAWVSAMVQMLSSFLEKKVFPGLIETFKEKRMKPEDISSWFHLVDQMVTFDKRMQSFVNSDTCLSYEGSSVAFSQGMSVMGLFCKKPEWLKTWGKIELKDAYRKLKEDIKDEKAWAVDSQGTRLGNESNSRSAKYVLSTREDYKAPFVADSFLSRTWTLIDHGLSLPAILPRIQFVRATATKFLWSTFRIMLLEFKKTDLSNYYSFDDALIQACGPINAARYLESKLREWSDDLVFVEMCAAETSLKVGRETEVSCQGCFFGEELKSLVELETNWLMEIITVCLHQFDNLCSEYFHNSAVSWEQDVVTTGSSELTVSQGIAEALDSLRRQLCVLELNINPKDFLDLWRNLAEGLDHYVSCKFFSGETVFLRKRFEVDAEALLMVFQPYCVRPGAFFPRLRDILRSQWK
;
A
#
# COMPACT_ATOMS: atom_id res chain seq x y z
N MET A 1 46.95 -25.81 -14.83
CA MET A 1 46.31 -26.95 -15.54
C MET A 1 46.59 -28.27 -14.82
N GLY A 2 47.86 -28.68 -14.60
CA GLY A 2 48.17 -29.92 -13.86
C GLY A 2 47.61 -29.99 -12.42
N VAL A 3 47.56 -28.87 -11.70
CA VAL A 3 46.94 -28.79 -10.36
C VAL A 3 45.43 -29.04 -10.42
N LEU A 4 44.74 -28.48 -11.41
CA LEU A 4 43.28 -28.61 -11.53
C LEU A 4 42.88 -30.04 -11.91
N GLU A 5 43.64 -30.70 -12.79
CA GLU A 5 43.41 -32.11 -13.13
C GLU A 5 43.69 -33.06 -11.96
N SER A 6 44.70 -32.77 -11.13
CA SER A 6 44.93 -33.53 -9.89
C SER A 6 43.73 -33.40 -8.95
N LEU A 7 43.25 -32.18 -8.70
CA LEU A 7 42.12 -31.95 -7.80
C LEU A 7 40.83 -32.62 -8.30
N ILE A 8 40.57 -32.62 -9.62
CA ILE A 8 39.40 -33.30 -10.17
C ILE A 8 39.57 -34.83 -10.10
N GLY A 9 40.78 -35.34 -10.33
CA GLY A 9 41.09 -36.76 -10.10
C GLY A 9 40.82 -37.18 -8.65
N ASP A 10 41.32 -36.40 -7.68
CA ASP A 10 41.11 -36.64 -6.24
C ASP A 10 39.62 -36.59 -5.86
N LEU A 11 38.87 -35.66 -6.46
CA LEU A 11 37.41 -35.56 -6.29
C LEU A 11 36.70 -36.79 -6.87
N GLU A 12 37.04 -37.17 -8.11
CA GLU A 12 36.42 -38.32 -8.77
C GLU A 12 36.74 -39.62 -8.03
N ASP A 13 37.98 -39.82 -7.57
CA ASP A 13 38.33 -40.96 -6.72
C ASP A 13 37.50 -40.94 -5.44
N SER A 14 37.38 -39.77 -4.80
CA SER A 14 36.57 -39.61 -3.59
C SER A 14 35.07 -39.79 -3.81
N VAL A 15 34.53 -39.75 -5.04
CA VAL A 15 33.09 -39.89 -5.31
C VAL A 15 32.75 -41.23 -5.98
N PHE A 16 33.65 -41.77 -6.79
CA PHE A 16 33.42 -42.96 -7.62
C PHE A 16 34.09 -44.24 -7.09
N HIS A 17 35.00 -44.18 -6.11
CA HIS A 17 35.60 -45.41 -5.59
C HIS A 17 34.56 -46.36 -4.98
N PRO A 18 34.47 -47.63 -5.41
CA PRO A 18 33.51 -48.60 -4.86
C PRO A 18 33.89 -49.00 -3.44
N MET A 19 32.89 -49.26 -2.59
CA MET A 19 33.12 -49.96 -1.31
C MET A 19 33.68 -51.35 -1.62
N MET A 20 35.00 -51.55 -1.46
CA MET A 20 35.53 -52.89 -1.23
C MET A 20 35.19 -53.31 0.21
N SER A 21 33.91 -53.63 0.42
CA SER A 21 33.41 -54.27 1.63
C SER A 21 33.88 -55.73 1.65
N ASN A 22 35.14 -55.95 2.05
CA ASN A 22 35.63 -57.29 2.36
C ASN A 22 35.94 -57.50 3.86
N ASN A 23 35.60 -56.55 4.73
CA ASN A 23 35.78 -56.72 6.16
C ASN A 23 34.46 -56.53 6.92
N ARG A 24 34.15 -57.49 7.79
CA ARG A 24 33.10 -57.47 8.82
C ARG A 24 33.38 -56.36 9.85
N GLY A 25 33.36 -55.10 9.42
CA GLY A 25 33.44 -53.94 10.28
C GLY A 25 32.09 -53.65 10.94
N SER A 26 32.11 -53.12 12.16
CA SER A 26 30.92 -52.60 12.84
C SER A 26 30.24 -51.51 11.98
N MET A 27 28.90 -51.44 11.99
CA MET A 27 28.14 -50.38 11.29
C MET A 27 28.62 -48.94 11.60
N LEU A 28 29.26 -48.74 12.76
CA LEU A 28 29.85 -47.46 13.14
C LEU A 28 31.11 -47.10 12.33
N GLN A 29 32.00 -48.06 12.07
CA GLN A 29 33.23 -47.82 11.29
C GLN A 29 32.92 -47.49 9.83
N ASP A 30 31.89 -48.12 9.26
CA ASP A 30 31.44 -47.84 7.89
C ASP A 30 30.92 -46.41 7.73
N ARG A 31 30.24 -45.87 8.75
CA ARG A 31 29.73 -44.49 8.74
C ARG A 31 30.83 -43.45 8.88
N VAL A 32 31.78 -43.66 9.79
CA VAL A 32 32.90 -42.73 10.00
C VAL A 32 33.72 -42.60 8.72
N PHE A 33 34.00 -43.72 8.05
CA PHE A 33 34.73 -43.72 6.78
C PHE A 33 33.99 -42.98 5.66
N LYS A 34 32.66 -43.14 5.56
CA LYS A 34 31.84 -42.39 4.60
C LYS A 34 31.83 -40.89 4.88
N GLN A 35 31.72 -40.49 6.15
CA GLN A 35 31.77 -39.09 6.54
C GLN A 35 33.13 -38.44 6.25
N GLU A 36 34.24 -39.13 6.50
CA GLU A 36 35.58 -38.66 6.14
C GLU A 36 35.73 -38.47 4.62
N ARG A 37 35.23 -39.44 3.85
CA ARG A 37 35.19 -39.37 2.39
C ARG A 37 34.39 -38.17 1.88
N PHE A 38 33.20 -37.92 2.44
CA PHE A 38 32.39 -36.75 2.09
C PHE A 38 33.06 -35.44 2.45
N LYS A 39 33.70 -35.38 3.63
CA LYS A 39 34.46 -34.21 4.07
C LYS A 39 35.63 -33.92 3.13
N HIS A 40 36.35 -34.96 2.70
CA HIS A 40 37.43 -34.83 1.73
C HIS A 40 36.89 -34.31 0.40
N ALA A 41 35.83 -34.92 -0.15
CA ALA A 41 35.22 -34.48 -1.40
C ALA A 41 34.81 -32.99 -1.36
N ILE A 42 34.09 -32.55 -0.31
CA ILE A 42 33.68 -31.13 -0.17
C ILE A 42 34.90 -30.21 -0.08
N LYS A 43 35.95 -30.61 0.64
CA LYS A 43 37.19 -29.84 0.74
C LYS A 43 37.86 -29.67 -0.64
N THR A 44 38.04 -30.76 -1.38
CA THR A 44 38.62 -30.74 -2.72
C THR A 44 37.80 -29.88 -3.67
N MET A 45 36.47 -29.91 -3.56
CA MET A 45 35.60 -29.06 -4.36
C MET A 45 35.72 -27.58 -4.04
N ASN A 46 35.88 -27.22 -2.76
CA ASN A 46 36.15 -25.84 -2.38
C ASN A 46 37.49 -25.33 -2.95
N GLU A 47 38.53 -26.16 -2.92
CA GLU A 47 39.84 -25.85 -3.53
C GLU A 47 39.72 -25.68 -5.06
N ILE A 48 38.89 -26.50 -5.72
CA ILE A 48 38.55 -26.34 -7.15
C ILE A 48 37.84 -25.00 -7.38
N GLU A 49 36.82 -24.65 -6.60
CA GLU A 49 36.08 -23.40 -6.78
C GLU A 49 36.92 -22.14 -6.51
N GLU A 50 37.82 -22.18 -5.52
CA GLU A 50 38.79 -21.10 -5.28
C GLU A 50 39.69 -20.90 -6.52
N THR A 51 40.24 -21.99 -7.04
CA THR A 51 41.09 -21.97 -8.24
C THR A 51 40.33 -21.50 -9.48
N LEU A 52 39.09 -21.95 -9.68
CA LEU A 52 38.23 -21.52 -10.78
C LEU A 52 37.84 -20.04 -10.65
N GLY A 53 37.62 -19.55 -9.44
CA GLY A 53 37.39 -18.13 -9.15
C GLY A 53 38.54 -17.26 -9.64
N ASP A 54 39.78 -17.65 -9.34
CA ASP A 54 40.98 -16.93 -9.78
C ASP A 54 41.18 -16.99 -11.29
N VAL A 55 41.01 -18.16 -11.91
CA VAL A 55 41.10 -18.32 -13.38
C VAL A 55 40.05 -17.45 -14.09
N THR A 56 38.83 -17.40 -13.57
CA THR A 56 37.74 -16.61 -14.15
C THR A 56 38.00 -15.11 -14.08
N ARG A 57 38.67 -14.63 -13.02
CA ARG A 57 39.03 -13.22 -12.83
C ARG A 57 40.19 -12.77 -13.72
N HIS A 58 41.22 -13.60 -13.86
CA HIS A 58 42.48 -13.20 -14.51
C HIS A 58 42.59 -13.67 -15.96
N HIS A 59 41.83 -14.69 -16.38
CA HIS A 59 42.01 -15.35 -17.67
C HIS A 59 40.69 -15.70 -18.36
N SER A 60 39.97 -14.68 -18.84
CA SER A 60 38.66 -14.80 -19.51
C SER A 60 38.65 -15.64 -20.80
N GLN A 61 39.82 -15.98 -21.33
CA GLN A 61 40.03 -16.84 -22.51
C GLN A 61 39.93 -18.35 -22.21
N TRP A 62 39.89 -18.76 -20.93
CA TRP A 62 39.86 -20.17 -20.51
C TRP A 62 38.45 -20.71 -20.24
N ARG A 63 37.40 -20.09 -20.81
CA ARG A 63 36.00 -20.47 -20.54
C ARG A 63 35.70 -21.94 -20.81
N GLN A 64 36.19 -22.48 -21.94
CA GLN A 64 35.96 -23.90 -22.27
C GLN A 64 36.55 -24.85 -21.22
N LEU A 65 37.67 -24.49 -20.59
CA LEU A 65 38.21 -25.26 -19.48
C LEU A 65 37.31 -25.16 -18.25
N VAL A 66 36.88 -23.94 -17.89
CA VAL A 66 35.96 -23.71 -16.76
C VAL A 66 34.68 -24.53 -16.94
N ASP A 67 34.08 -24.51 -18.13
CA ASP A 67 32.87 -25.27 -18.45
C ASP A 67 33.10 -26.79 -18.37
N SER A 68 34.25 -27.28 -18.83
CA SER A 68 34.62 -28.70 -18.75
C SER A 68 34.78 -29.18 -17.31
N VAL A 69 35.38 -28.35 -16.46
CA VAL A 69 35.59 -28.65 -15.04
C VAL A 69 34.26 -28.59 -14.30
N ASP A 70 33.45 -27.57 -14.57
CA ASP A 70 32.11 -27.42 -14.01
C ASP A 70 31.23 -28.63 -14.31
N SER A 71 31.28 -29.17 -15.54
CA SER A 71 30.56 -30.39 -15.93
C SER A 71 30.96 -31.63 -15.11
N ARG A 72 32.27 -31.81 -14.87
CA ARG A 72 32.77 -32.92 -14.04
C ARG A 72 32.38 -32.76 -12.57
N VAL A 73 32.51 -31.54 -12.04
CA VAL A 73 32.07 -31.18 -10.68
C VAL A 73 30.57 -31.40 -10.53
N ASP A 74 29.74 -31.03 -11.52
CA ASP A 74 28.29 -31.25 -11.51
C ASP A 74 27.94 -32.73 -11.51
N LYS A 75 28.66 -33.54 -12.28
CA LYS A 75 28.51 -34.99 -12.26
C LYS A 75 28.82 -35.56 -10.87
N SER A 76 29.89 -35.13 -10.24
CA SER A 76 30.24 -35.53 -8.86
C SER A 76 29.19 -35.08 -7.84
N LEU A 77 28.71 -33.82 -7.94
CA LEU A 77 27.62 -33.28 -7.09
C LEU A 77 26.33 -34.07 -7.22
N SER A 78 25.98 -34.50 -8.44
CA SER A 78 24.75 -35.25 -8.72
C SER A 78 24.68 -36.59 -7.97
N ILE A 79 25.84 -37.14 -7.58
CA ILE A 79 25.96 -38.39 -6.82
C ILE A 79 26.15 -38.10 -5.32
N LEU A 80 27.03 -37.16 -4.98
CA LEU A 80 27.37 -36.83 -3.60
C LEU A 80 26.16 -36.26 -2.84
N ARG A 81 25.39 -35.37 -3.47
CA ARG A 81 24.27 -34.68 -2.82
C ARG A 81 23.18 -35.66 -2.34
N PRO A 82 22.63 -36.57 -3.18
CA PRO A 82 21.66 -37.56 -2.71
C PRO A 82 22.20 -38.46 -1.60
N GLN A 83 23.50 -38.84 -1.63
CA GLN A 83 24.10 -39.71 -0.62
C GLN A 83 24.18 -39.02 0.75
N ILE A 84 24.70 -37.78 0.80
CA ILE A 84 24.78 -37.00 2.05
C ILE A 84 23.39 -36.76 2.65
N ILE A 85 22.41 -36.40 1.81
CA ILE A 85 21.01 -36.22 2.26
C ILE A 85 20.42 -37.53 2.80
N ALA A 86 20.63 -38.65 2.11
CA ALA A 86 20.13 -39.95 2.54
C ALA A 86 20.72 -40.37 3.90
N GLU A 87 22.02 -40.16 4.10
CA GLU A 87 22.66 -40.43 5.39
C GLU A 87 22.14 -39.52 6.51
N HIS A 88 21.97 -38.23 6.23
CA HIS A 88 21.39 -37.29 7.19
C HIS A 88 19.97 -37.70 7.60
N ARG A 89 19.10 -38.03 6.64
CA ARG A 89 17.74 -38.52 6.88
C ARG A 89 17.71 -39.84 7.65
N ALA A 90 18.62 -40.77 7.34
CA ALA A 90 18.73 -42.03 8.06
C ALA A 90 19.14 -41.80 9.52
N PHE A 91 20.01 -40.82 9.77
CA PHE A 91 20.38 -40.40 11.11
C PHE A 91 19.20 -39.77 11.85
N LEU A 92 18.48 -38.82 11.25
CA LEU A 92 17.26 -38.22 11.81
C LEU A 92 16.22 -39.28 12.18
N SER A 93 15.98 -40.23 11.27
CA SER A 93 15.07 -41.37 11.51
C SER A 93 15.49 -42.19 12.72
N SER A 94 16.80 -42.40 12.92
CA SER A 94 17.34 -43.15 14.07
C SER A 94 17.16 -42.45 15.42
N LEU A 95 16.93 -41.13 15.41
CA LEU A 95 16.58 -40.34 16.59
C LEU A 95 15.08 -40.31 16.88
N GLY A 96 14.27 -40.93 16.02
CA GLY A 96 12.81 -40.82 16.10
C GLY A 96 12.28 -39.50 15.54
N TRP A 97 13.05 -38.80 14.70
CA TRP A 97 12.57 -37.65 13.95
C TRP A 97 11.73 -38.11 12.73
N PRO A 98 10.59 -37.46 12.43
CA PRO A 98 9.98 -36.39 13.21
C PRO A 98 9.26 -36.96 14.44
N PRO A 99 9.10 -36.19 15.54
CA PRO A 99 8.33 -36.58 16.71
C PRO A 99 6.82 -36.62 16.43
N LYS A 100 6.06 -37.35 17.27
CA LYS A 100 4.60 -37.43 17.14
C LYS A 100 3.98 -36.05 17.42
N LEU A 101 3.13 -35.58 16.51
CA LEU A 101 2.47 -34.27 16.64
C LEU A 101 1.29 -34.26 17.64
N ALA A 102 0.89 -35.43 18.14
CA ALA A 102 -0.19 -35.58 19.12
C ALA A 102 0.39 -35.99 20.48
N THR A 103 0.21 -35.17 21.51
CA THR A 103 0.42 -35.52 22.92
C THR A 103 -0.85 -36.17 23.44
N SER A 104 -0.84 -37.49 23.63
CA SER A 104 -2.04 -38.25 24.05
C SER A 104 -2.23 -38.28 25.57
N LYS A 105 -1.82 -37.24 26.31
CA LYS A 105 -2.01 -37.17 27.76
C LYS A 105 -2.38 -35.75 28.17
N VAL A 106 -3.67 -35.51 28.39
CA VAL A 106 -4.16 -34.32 29.10
C VAL A 106 -4.67 -34.84 30.44
N GLU A 107 -3.82 -34.82 31.46
CA GLU A 107 -4.26 -35.02 32.86
C GLU A 107 -4.17 -33.76 33.71
N HIS A 108 -3.41 -32.73 33.32
CA HIS A 108 -3.43 -31.43 33.99
C HIS A 108 -3.32 -30.31 32.94
N GLY A 109 -4.01 -29.19 33.15
CA GLY A 109 -4.33 -28.15 32.15
C GLY A 109 -3.16 -27.33 31.58
N GLU A 110 -1.94 -27.86 31.53
CA GLU A 110 -0.84 -27.33 30.73
C GLU A 110 -0.78 -28.09 29.40
N VAL A 111 -0.74 -27.36 28.28
CA VAL A 111 -0.56 -27.98 26.96
C VAL A 111 0.89 -28.45 26.88
N ASP A 112 1.11 -29.75 27.11
CA ASP A 112 2.44 -30.36 26.97
C ASP A 112 3.05 -29.98 25.61
N SER A 113 4.23 -29.34 25.65
CA SER A 113 5.04 -29.00 24.48
C SER A 113 5.43 -30.27 23.72
N ILE A 114 5.46 -30.22 22.38
CA ILE A 114 5.89 -31.38 21.59
C ILE A 114 7.36 -31.69 21.94
N PRO A 115 7.69 -32.92 22.39
CA PRO A 115 9.05 -33.23 22.80
C PRO A 115 10.00 -33.12 21.61
N ASN A 116 11.10 -32.36 21.77
CA ASN A 116 12.12 -32.16 20.75
C ASN A 116 13.23 -33.22 20.85
N PRO A 117 13.31 -34.20 19.92
CA PRO A 117 14.34 -35.23 19.96
C PRO A 117 15.77 -34.69 19.77
N LEU A 118 15.93 -33.49 19.21
CA LEU A 118 17.24 -32.87 19.01
C LEU A 118 17.91 -32.51 20.35
N LEU A 119 17.12 -32.10 21.35
CA LEU A 119 17.60 -31.76 22.69
C LEU A 119 18.04 -32.98 23.50
N LEU A 120 17.56 -34.17 23.15
CA LEU A 120 17.87 -35.43 23.83
C LEU A 120 19.20 -36.07 23.38
N MET A 121 19.91 -35.44 22.44
CA MET A 121 21.17 -35.96 21.89
C MET A 121 22.36 -35.71 22.81
N HIS A 122 23.07 -36.79 23.18
CA HIS A 122 24.30 -36.74 23.98
C HIS A 122 25.41 -37.64 23.39
N GLY A 123 26.67 -37.31 23.71
CA GLY A 123 27.85 -38.07 23.32
C GLY A 123 28.04 -38.24 21.81
N ASP A 124 28.47 -39.42 21.37
CA ASP A 124 28.81 -39.76 19.98
C ASP A 124 27.68 -39.49 18.98
N LYS A 125 26.41 -39.58 19.42
CA LYS A 125 25.25 -39.25 18.57
C LYS A 125 25.20 -37.77 18.23
N LYS A 126 25.45 -36.89 19.20
CA LYS A 126 25.49 -35.44 18.98
C LYS A 126 26.61 -35.08 18.02
N GLU A 127 27.78 -35.69 18.18
CA GLU A 127 28.91 -35.45 17.28
C GLU A 127 28.63 -35.95 15.85
N SER A 128 28.08 -37.16 15.71
CA SER A 128 27.70 -37.73 14.41
C SER A 128 26.66 -36.86 13.67
N TYR A 129 25.66 -36.34 14.39
CA TYR A 129 24.70 -35.38 13.83
C TYR A 129 25.40 -34.11 13.36
N SER A 130 26.21 -33.52 14.25
CA SER A 130 26.91 -32.27 13.99
C SER A 130 27.77 -32.38 12.73
N GLN A 131 28.48 -33.50 12.57
CA GLN A 131 29.27 -33.76 11.36
C GLN A 131 28.38 -33.86 10.12
N SER A 132 27.26 -34.60 10.18
CA SER A 132 26.31 -34.70 9.07
C SER A 132 25.70 -33.35 8.69
N PHE A 133 25.33 -32.53 9.68
CA PHE A 133 24.82 -31.17 9.49
C PHE A 133 25.86 -30.26 8.82
N LEU A 134 27.11 -30.29 9.30
CA LEU A 134 28.21 -29.51 8.72
C LEU A 134 28.53 -29.92 7.28
N LEU A 135 28.41 -31.21 6.95
CA LEU A 135 28.57 -31.67 5.56
C LEU A 135 27.49 -31.09 4.65
N LEU A 136 26.22 -31.04 5.08
CA LEU A 136 25.15 -30.40 4.32
C LEU A 136 25.38 -28.90 4.17
N CYS A 137 25.80 -28.21 5.22
CA CYS A 137 26.13 -26.79 5.17
C CYS A 137 27.29 -26.51 4.21
N GLY A 138 28.36 -27.29 4.27
CA GLY A 138 29.51 -27.17 3.37
C GLY A 138 29.13 -27.41 1.90
N LEU A 139 28.26 -28.38 1.65
CA LEU A 139 27.74 -28.64 0.30
C LEU A 139 26.87 -27.48 -0.23
N GLN A 140 26.05 -26.89 0.64
CA GLN A 140 25.24 -25.72 0.28
C GLN A 140 26.12 -24.50 -0.03
N GLN A 141 27.11 -24.22 0.82
CA GLN A 141 28.07 -23.11 0.60
C GLN A 141 28.77 -23.23 -0.74
N LEU A 142 29.24 -24.43 -1.08
CA LEU A 142 29.86 -24.71 -2.36
C LEU A 142 28.90 -24.40 -3.52
N ASN A 143 27.66 -24.85 -3.45
CA ASN A 143 26.65 -24.56 -4.47
C ASN A 143 26.40 -23.05 -4.62
N THR A 144 26.31 -22.33 -3.51
CA THR A 144 26.15 -20.86 -3.50
C THR A 144 27.35 -20.14 -4.11
N LEU A 145 28.58 -20.56 -3.79
CA LEU A 145 29.81 -19.99 -4.37
C LEU A 145 29.85 -20.19 -5.89
N LYS A 146 29.51 -21.40 -6.35
CA LYS A 146 29.43 -21.73 -7.77
C LYS A 146 28.38 -20.87 -8.49
N GLU A 147 27.16 -20.76 -7.95
CA GLU A 147 26.10 -19.93 -8.55
C GLU A 147 26.47 -18.44 -8.62
N LYS A 148 27.17 -17.93 -7.60
CA LYS A 148 27.73 -16.56 -7.57
C LYS A 148 28.77 -16.37 -8.68
N ARG A 149 29.72 -17.31 -8.85
CA ARG A 149 30.71 -17.27 -9.95
C ARG A 149 30.03 -17.31 -11.32
N MET A 150 29.01 -18.15 -11.48
CA MET A 150 28.24 -18.28 -12.72
C MET A 150 27.29 -17.10 -12.99
N LYS A 151 27.19 -16.11 -12.08
CA LYS A 151 26.23 -14.99 -12.14
C LYS A 151 24.77 -15.43 -12.34
N LYS A 152 24.41 -16.63 -11.87
CA LYS A 152 23.04 -17.15 -11.95
C LYS A 152 22.15 -16.65 -10.81
N MET A 153 22.74 -16.09 -9.75
CA MET A 153 21.95 -15.50 -8.66
C MET A 153 21.43 -14.11 -9.04
N PRO A 154 20.11 -13.86 -8.93
CA PRO A 154 19.56 -12.51 -8.86
C PRO A 154 20.22 -11.76 -7.70
N LYS A 155 20.48 -10.46 -7.87
CA LYS A 155 21.21 -9.63 -6.89
C LYS A 155 20.47 -9.38 -5.55
N GLU A 156 19.25 -9.89 -5.34
CA GLU A 156 18.39 -9.42 -4.24
C GLU A 156 17.72 -10.50 -3.36
N ASP A 157 17.79 -11.78 -3.69
CA ASP A 157 17.18 -12.80 -2.82
C ASP A 157 18.23 -13.39 -1.86
N ASN A 158 18.43 -12.71 -0.73
CA ASN A 158 19.00 -13.32 0.46
C ASN A 158 18.04 -14.43 0.95
N THR A 159 18.08 -15.58 0.29
CA THR A 159 17.34 -16.76 0.71
C THR A 159 17.93 -17.29 2.01
N VAL A 160 17.17 -17.14 3.09
CA VAL A 160 17.45 -17.69 4.43
C VAL A 160 17.26 -19.23 4.46
N GLY A 161 17.15 -19.87 3.29
CA GLY A 161 16.91 -21.31 3.19
C GLY A 161 18.17 -22.10 3.50
N LEU A 162 18.17 -22.85 4.61
CA LEU A 162 19.23 -23.78 4.97
C LEU A 162 18.79 -25.21 4.64
N TRP A 163 19.53 -25.91 3.77
CA TRP A 163 19.19 -27.27 3.35
C TRP A 163 19.06 -28.22 4.54
N ALA A 164 19.92 -28.08 5.54
CA ALA A 164 19.84 -28.90 6.75
C ALA A 164 18.53 -28.69 7.53
N THR A 165 18.01 -27.46 7.53
CA THR A 165 16.70 -27.13 8.12
C THR A 165 15.55 -27.66 7.28
N ASP A 166 15.65 -27.58 5.95
CA ASP A 166 14.65 -28.17 5.05
C ASP A 166 14.50 -29.68 5.30
N GLU A 167 15.62 -30.38 5.51
CA GLU A 167 15.61 -31.81 5.82
C GLU A 167 14.98 -32.16 7.18
N LEU A 168 14.97 -31.22 8.13
CA LEU A 168 14.20 -31.34 9.37
C LEU A 168 12.70 -31.12 9.14
N VAL A 169 12.34 -30.13 8.31
CA VAL A 169 10.94 -29.76 8.07
C VAL A 169 10.21 -30.78 7.18
N ILE A 170 10.85 -31.34 6.15
CA ILE A 170 10.20 -32.25 5.18
C ILE A 170 9.41 -33.39 5.86
N PRO A 171 9.98 -34.16 6.81
CA PRO A 171 9.22 -35.22 7.48
C PRO A 171 8.08 -34.69 8.36
N VAL A 172 8.26 -33.53 9.00
CA VAL A 172 7.22 -32.87 9.81
C VAL A 172 6.07 -32.44 8.91
N ALA A 173 6.38 -31.82 7.78
CA ALA A 173 5.45 -31.42 6.73
C ALA A 173 4.57 -32.59 6.30
N SER A 174 5.18 -33.74 5.96
CA SER A 174 4.44 -34.93 5.52
C SER A 174 3.43 -35.41 6.57
N ARG A 175 3.71 -35.26 7.87
CA ARG A 175 2.76 -35.61 8.94
C ARG A 175 1.64 -34.57 9.07
N MET A 176 1.96 -33.29 8.92
CA MET A 176 0.99 -32.20 8.98
C MET A 176 0.03 -32.22 7.78
N GLU A 177 0.52 -32.54 6.58
CA GLU A 177 -0.29 -32.62 5.36
C GLU A 177 -1.48 -33.57 5.51
N TYR A 178 -1.31 -34.69 6.23
CA TYR A 178 -2.41 -35.61 6.54
C TYR A 178 -3.56 -34.92 7.30
N HIS A 179 -3.24 -34.03 8.23
CA HIS A 179 -4.23 -33.23 8.95
C HIS A 179 -4.79 -32.10 8.08
N PHE A 180 -3.93 -31.42 7.32
CA PHE A 180 -4.37 -30.32 6.46
C PHE A 180 -5.39 -30.76 5.41
N MET A 181 -5.25 -31.95 4.84
CA MET A 181 -6.24 -32.52 3.92
C MET A 181 -7.64 -32.67 4.54
N LYS A 182 -7.75 -32.83 5.87
CA LYS A 182 -9.04 -32.91 6.57
C LYS A 182 -9.62 -31.53 6.90
N TRP A 183 -8.78 -30.51 6.94
CA TRP A 183 -9.12 -29.14 7.33
C TRP A 183 -9.04 -28.16 6.17
N ALA A 184 -9.15 -28.63 4.92
CA ALA A 184 -9.05 -27.76 3.75
C ALA A 184 -10.06 -26.59 3.79
N GLU A 185 -11.24 -26.82 4.38
CA GLU A 185 -12.30 -25.82 4.58
C GLU A 185 -12.17 -25.01 5.88
N GLN A 186 -11.21 -25.35 6.75
CA GLN A 186 -10.98 -24.75 8.07
C GLN A 186 -9.52 -24.29 8.18
N PRO A 187 -9.13 -23.25 7.41
CA PRO A 187 -7.74 -22.79 7.34
C PRO A 187 -7.17 -22.42 8.72
N GLU A 188 -7.99 -21.93 9.64
CA GLU A 188 -7.59 -21.58 11.01
C GLU A 188 -6.86 -22.73 11.75
N PHE A 189 -7.28 -23.98 11.55
CA PHE A 189 -6.62 -25.13 12.16
C PHE A 189 -5.28 -25.45 11.49
N ILE A 190 -5.16 -25.22 10.18
CA ILE A 190 -3.92 -25.36 9.44
C ILE A 190 -2.89 -24.35 9.95
N PHE A 191 -3.24 -23.05 9.97
CA PHE A 191 -2.36 -21.99 10.43
C PHE A 191 -1.99 -22.16 11.92
N ALA A 192 -2.95 -22.52 12.77
CA ALA A 192 -2.70 -22.76 14.19
C ALA A 192 -1.73 -23.93 14.43
N LEU A 193 -1.88 -25.03 13.69
CA LEU A 193 -0.98 -26.18 13.81
C LEU A 193 0.45 -25.82 13.38
N VAL A 194 0.60 -25.13 12.24
CA VAL A 194 1.91 -24.66 11.76
C VAL A 194 2.56 -23.76 12.80
N TYR A 195 1.82 -22.75 13.29
CA TYR A 195 2.34 -21.83 14.31
C TYR A 195 2.78 -22.55 15.57
N LYS A 196 1.95 -23.46 16.08
CA LYS A 196 2.28 -24.26 17.28
C LYS A 196 3.54 -25.08 17.08
N VAL A 197 3.63 -25.83 15.99
CA VAL A 197 4.80 -26.68 15.69
C VAL A 197 6.05 -25.82 15.53
N THR A 198 5.98 -24.72 14.78
CA THR A 198 7.13 -23.82 14.61
C THR A 198 7.64 -23.32 15.95
N ARG A 199 6.75 -22.84 16.83
CA ARG A 199 7.09 -22.33 18.15
C ARG A 199 7.65 -23.42 19.08
N ASP A 200 6.97 -24.56 19.17
CA ASP A 200 7.32 -25.62 20.13
C ASP A 200 8.71 -26.25 19.82
N PHE A 201 9.17 -26.20 18.56
CA PHE A 201 10.52 -26.67 18.19
C PHE A 201 11.60 -25.58 18.22
N ALA A 202 11.22 -24.31 18.30
CA ALA A 202 12.14 -23.21 18.04
C ALA A 202 13.30 -23.14 19.04
N ASP A 203 13.04 -23.23 20.34
CA ASP A 203 14.09 -23.14 21.36
C ASP A 203 15.16 -24.23 21.13
N GLY A 204 14.72 -25.46 20.86
CA GLY A 204 15.65 -26.55 20.59
C GLY A 204 16.27 -26.51 19.19
N VAL A 205 15.72 -25.73 18.26
CA VAL A 205 16.38 -25.44 16.98
C VAL A 205 17.44 -24.36 17.18
N ASP A 206 17.15 -23.31 17.94
CA ASP A 206 18.06 -22.20 18.18
C ASP A 206 19.26 -22.65 19.03
N ASP A 207 19.00 -23.25 20.20
CA ASP A 207 20.04 -23.73 21.13
C ASP A 207 20.98 -24.77 20.51
N PHE A 208 20.47 -25.55 19.56
CA PHE A 208 21.20 -26.69 19.00
C PHE A 208 21.78 -26.42 17.62
N LEU A 209 21.04 -25.77 16.72
CA LEU A 209 21.49 -25.53 15.35
C LEU A 209 22.30 -24.24 15.24
N GLN A 210 22.01 -23.17 16.00
CA GLN A 210 22.78 -21.92 15.89
C GLN A 210 24.28 -22.14 16.12
N PRO A 211 24.74 -22.91 17.14
CA PRO A 211 26.16 -23.21 17.30
C PRO A 211 26.78 -23.98 16.13
N LEU A 212 26.00 -24.80 15.42
CA LEU A 212 26.46 -25.53 14.24
C LEU A 212 26.53 -24.63 13.00
N ILE A 213 25.60 -23.70 12.85
CA ILE A 213 25.60 -22.67 11.81
C ILE A 213 26.82 -21.75 12.00
N ASP A 214 27.07 -21.31 13.23
CA ASP A 214 28.24 -20.50 13.58
C ASP A 214 29.53 -21.25 13.26
N ARG A 215 29.62 -22.53 13.62
CA ARG A 215 30.77 -23.40 13.28
C ARG A 215 30.92 -23.62 11.77
N ALA A 216 29.83 -23.63 11.01
CA ALA A 216 29.85 -23.67 9.56
C ALA A 216 30.30 -22.33 8.93
N MET A 217 30.43 -21.25 9.72
CA MET A 217 30.77 -19.90 9.25
C MET A 217 29.75 -19.34 8.23
N LEU A 218 28.47 -19.71 8.39
CA LEU A 218 27.37 -19.17 7.60
C LEU A 218 26.98 -17.79 8.12
N VAL A 219 27.75 -16.77 7.73
CA VAL A 219 27.51 -15.37 8.13
C VAL A 219 26.09 -14.96 7.73
N SER A 220 25.39 -14.26 8.63
CA SER A 220 24.01 -13.76 8.47
C SER A 220 22.89 -14.81 8.42
N CYS A 221 23.15 -16.07 8.79
CA CYS A 221 22.10 -17.09 8.94
C CYS A 221 21.68 -17.23 10.41
N SER A 222 20.41 -17.03 10.71
CA SER A 222 19.79 -17.42 11.99
C SER A 222 19.10 -18.78 11.86
N ALA A 223 19.35 -19.67 12.82
CA ALA A 223 18.67 -20.97 12.93
C ALA A 223 17.15 -20.77 13.03
N LYS A 224 16.72 -19.82 13.87
CA LYS A 224 15.32 -19.46 14.07
C LYS A 224 14.67 -18.94 12.80
N GLU A 225 15.31 -18.00 12.09
CA GLU A 225 14.79 -17.48 10.82
C GLU A 225 14.72 -18.56 9.73
N ALA A 226 15.75 -19.42 9.62
CA ALA A 226 15.77 -20.53 8.67
C ALA A 226 14.64 -21.53 8.95
N TRP A 227 14.37 -21.81 10.24
CA TRP A 227 13.28 -22.68 10.66
C TRP A 227 11.91 -22.10 10.32
N VAL A 228 11.69 -20.83 10.66
CA VAL A 228 10.44 -20.12 10.32
C VAL A 228 10.25 -20.08 8.81
N SER A 229 11.29 -19.74 8.05
CA SER A 229 11.23 -19.71 6.59
C SER A 229 10.86 -21.09 6.01
N ALA A 230 11.49 -22.17 6.46
CA ALA A 230 11.19 -23.51 5.98
C ALA A 230 9.75 -23.95 6.31
N MET A 231 9.26 -23.65 7.52
CA MET A 231 7.88 -23.91 7.93
C MET A 231 6.86 -23.09 7.12
N VAL A 232 7.17 -21.83 6.83
CA VAL A 232 6.35 -20.97 5.96
C VAL A 232 6.33 -21.49 4.53
N GLN A 233 7.48 -21.85 3.95
CA GLN A 233 7.54 -22.39 2.58
C GLN A 233 6.75 -23.70 2.45
N MET A 234 6.78 -24.55 3.49
CA MET A 234 5.96 -25.75 3.56
C MET A 234 4.47 -25.42 3.50
N LEU A 235 4.00 -24.48 4.33
CA LEU A 235 2.61 -24.03 4.33
C LEU A 235 2.21 -23.38 3.00
N SER A 236 3.03 -22.46 2.48
CA SER A 236 2.80 -21.84 1.17
C SER A 236 2.69 -22.87 0.05
N SER A 237 3.55 -23.90 0.06
CA SER A 237 3.52 -24.99 -0.92
C SER A 237 2.23 -25.80 -0.86
N PHE A 238 1.73 -26.04 0.36
CA PHE A 238 0.43 -26.71 0.55
C PHE A 238 -0.71 -25.86 0.00
N LEU A 239 -0.79 -24.59 0.41
CA LEU A 239 -1.82 -23.66 -0.04
C LEU A 239 -1.81 -23.50 -1.57
N GLU A 240 -0.63 -23.37 -2.16
CA GLU A 240 -0.45 -23.24 -3.61
C GLU A 240 -0.99 -24.45 -4.37
N LYS A 241 -0.76 -25.66 -3.87
CA LYS A 241 -1.13 -26.90 -4.57
C LYS A 241 -2.55 -27.34 -4.32
N LYS A 242 -3.14 -27.01 -3.17
CA LYS A 242 -4.35 -27.67 -2.67
C LYS A 242 -5.51 -26.74 -2.35
N VAL A 243 -5.25 -25.49 -1.96
CA VAL A 243 -6.30 -24.56 -1.52
C VAL A 243 -6.61 -23.53 -2.61
N PHE A 244 -5.59 -22.78 -3.05
CA PHE A 244 -5.77 -21.72 -4.03
C PHE A 244 -6.32 -22.18 -5.40
N PRO A 245 -5.92 -23.32 -5.98
CA PRO A 245 -6.45 -23.75 -7.27
C PRO A 245 -7.98 -23.87 -7.28
N GLY A 246 -8.55 -24.46 -6.23
CA GLY A 246 -10.01 -24.60 -6.08
C GLY A 246 -10.69 -23.23 -5.95
N LEU A 247 -10.18 -22.37 -5.06
CA LEU A 247 -10.73 -21.02 -4.89
C LEU A 247 -10.69 -20.21 -6.19
N ILE A 248 -9.54 -20.19 -6.87
CA ILE A 248 -9.36 -19.44 -8.13
C ILE A 248 -10.28 -19.96 -9.24
N GLU A 249 -10.53 -21.27 -9.30
CA GLU A 249 -11.47 -21.86 -10.26
C GLU A 249 -12.90 -21.38 -10.01
N THR A 250 -13.36 -21.41 -8.75
CA THR A 250 -14.68 -20.87 -8.36
C THR A 250 -14.83 -19.40 -8.75
N PHE A 251 -13.76 -18.60 -8.64
CA PHE A 251 -13.79 -17.17 -9.01
C PHE A 251 -13.74 -16.88 -10.51
N LYS A 252 -13.30 -17.83 -11.35
CA LYS A 252 -13.36 -17.69 -12.81
C LYS A 252 -14.77 -17.90 -13.35
N GLU A 253 -15.58 -18.69 -12.64
CA GLU A 253 -16.99 -18.85 -12.95
C GLU A 253 -17.72 -17.55 -12.58
N LYS A 254 -18.32 -16.89 -13.58
CA LYS A 254 -18.79 -15.49 -13.52
C LYS A 254 -19.81 -15.15 -12.40
N ARG A 255 -20.25 -16.11 -11.59
CA ARG A 255 -21.14 -15.91 -10.44
C ARG A 255 -20.38 -16.11 -9.14
N MET A 256 -19.69 -15.06 -8.69
CA MET A 256 -19.19 -14.98 -7.31
C MET A 256 -20.36 -15.05 -6.34
N LYS A 257 -20.45 -16.13 -5.55
CA LYS A 257 -21.41 -16.18 -4.46
C LYS A 257 -20.82 -15.42 -3.24
N PRO A 258 -21.66 -14.85 -2.35
CA PRO A 258 -21.18 -14.18 -1.14
C PRO A 258 -20.34 -15.08 -0.24
N GLU A 259 -20.64 -16.38 -0.22
CA GLU A 259 -19.92 -17.38 0.56
C GLU A 259 -18.48 -17.53 0.05
N ASP A 260 -18.28 -17.58 -1.27
CA ASP A 260 -16.95 -17.69 -1.89
C ASP A 260 -16.06 -16.49 -1.52
N ILE A 261 -16.64 -15.27 -1.57
CA ILE A 261 -15.96 -14.02 -1.17
C ILE A 261 -15.57 -14.06 0.30
N SER A 262 -16.46 -14.56 1.17
CA SER A 262 -16.21 -14.66 2.61
C SER A 262 -15.09 -15.66 2.91
N SER A 263 -15.09 -16.82 2.24
CA SER A 263 -14.01 -17.82 2.35
C SER A 263 -12.66 -17.28 1.88
N TRP A 264 -12.65 -16.49 0.80
CA TRP A 264 -11.44 -15.82 0.32
C TRP A 264 -10.89 -14.84 1.37
N PHE A 265 -11.74 -13.97 1.90
CA PHE A 265 -11.31 -13.00 2.91
C PHE A 265 -10.86 -13.67 4.20
N HIS A 266 -11.55 -14.72 4.65
CA HIS A 266 -11.13 -15.50 5.82
C HIS A 266 -9.74 -16.09 5.62
N LEU A 267 -9.46 -16.69 4.46
CA LEU A 267 -8.13 -17.23 4.17
C LEU A 267 -7.04 -16.14 4.18
N VAL A 268 -7.29 -14.99 3.54
CA VAL A 268 -6.33 -13.88 3.52
C VAL A 268 -6.10 -13.32 4.92
N ASP A 269 -7.14 -13.17 5.74
CA ASP A 269 -7.01 -12.71 7.13
C ASP A 269 -6.18 -13.70 7.98
N GLN A 270 -6.40 -15.00 7.79
CA GLN A 270 -5.55 -16.02 8.43
C GLN A 270 -4.09 -15.91 7.99
N MET A 271 -3.82 -15.66 6.70
CA MET A 271 -2.45 -15.45 6.18
C MET A 271 -1.79 -14.22 6.81
N VAL A 272 -2.48 -13.07 6.85
CA VAL A 272 -1.96 -11.83 7.43
C VAL A 272 -1.73 -11.97 8.93
N THR A 273 -2.68 -12.54 9.65
CA THR A 273 -2.56 -12.78 11.10
C THR A 273 -1.41 -13.73 11.41
N PHE A 274 -1.24 -14.79 10.61
CA PHE A 274 -0.14 -15.73 10.75
C PHE A 274 1.22 -15.07 10.49
N ASP A 275 1.35 -14.29 9.42
CA ASP A 275 2.59 -13.58 9.10
C ASP A 275 2.98 -12.59 10.21
N LYS A 276 2.02 -11.82 10.75
CA LYS A 276 2.26 -10.92 11.90
C LYS A 276 2.75 -11.69 13.13
N ARG A 277 2.16 -12.85 13.42
CA ARG A 277 2.60 -13.71 14.54
C ARG A 277 4.00 -14.27 14.31
N MET A 278 4.32 -14.69 13.09
CA MET A 278 5.65 -15.20 12.75
C MET A 278 6.71 -14.10 12.81
N GLN A 279 6.40 -12.90 12.32
CA GLN A 279 7.29 -11.75 12.40
C GLN A 279 7.57 -11.35 13.85
N SER A 280 6.53 -11.22 14.68
CA SER A 280 6.69 -10.96 16.11
C SER A 280 7.51 -12.05 16.81
N PHE A 281 7.34 -13.31 16.38
CA PHE A 281 8.06 -14.45 16.94
C PHE A 281 9.55 -14.41 16.61
N VAL A 282 9.93 -14.06 15.38
CA VAL A 282 11.34 -13.91 14.96
C VAL A 282 11.99 -12.69 15.63
N ASN A 283 11.27 -11.57 15.70
CA ASN A 283 11.79 -10.31 16.21
C ASN A 283 11.92 -10.24 17.74
N SER A 284 11.43 -11.25 18.48
CA SER A 284 11.47 -11.26 19.96
C SER A 284 12.88 -11.10 20.54
N ASP A 285 13.89 -11.55 19.79
CA ASP A 285 15.28 -11.60 20.25
C ASP A 285 16.10 -10.38 19.75
N THR A 286 15.51 -9.60 18.84
CA THR A 286 16.14 -8.43 18.21
C THR A 286 15.65 -7.15 18.88
N CYS A 287 16.38 -6.70 19.91
CA CYS A 287 16.09 -5.53 20.75
C CYS A 287 16.08 -4.16 20.01
N LEU A 288 16.12 -4.12 18.67
CA LEU A 288 16.26 -2.90 17.86
C LEU A 288 15.13 -2.72 16.83
N SER A 289 13.91 -3.14 17.15
CA SER A 289 12.75 -2.85 16.31
C SER A 289 12.23 -1.44 16.62
N TYR A 290 12.66 -0.43 15.85
CA TYR A 290 11.98 0.86 15.80
C TYR A 290 10.61 0.65 15.15
N GLU A 291 9.56 1.06 15.85
CA GLU A 291 8.16 1.05 15.44
C GLU A 291 7.96 2.03 14.28
N GLY A 292 8.41 1.64 13.08
CA GLY A 292 8.42 2.50 11.90
C GLY A 292 9.44 2.12 10.82
N SER A 293 10.50 1.38 11.15
CA SER A 293 11.34 0.75 10.13
C SER A 293 10.88 -0.68 9.94
N SER A 294 10.00 -0.90 8.97
CA SER A 294 9.74 -2.24 8.44
C SER A 294 11.02 -2.73 7.79
N VAL A 295 11.96 -3.28 8.57
CA VAL A 295 12.98 -4.17 8.03
C VAL A 295 12.18 -5.31 7.44
N ALA A 296 12.01 -5.24 6.12
CA ALA A 296 11.04 -6.05 5.40
C ALA A 296 11.20 -7.50 5.81
N PHE A 297 10.14 -8.07 6.37
CA PHE A 297 10.04 -9.50 6.58
C PHE A 297 10.34 -10.15 5.22
N SER A 298 11.44 -10.91 5.14
CA SER A 298 11.95 -11.37 3.85
C SER A 298 10.87 -12.17 3.12
N GLN A 299 10.82 -12.09 1.78
CA GLN A 299 9.79 -12.77 0.98
C GLN A 299 9.71 -14.28 1.29
N GLY A 300 10.80 -14.87 1.78
CA GLY A 300 10.88 -16.28 2.19
C GLY A 300 10.19 -16.62 3.52
N MET A 301 9.82 -15.65 4.34
CA MET A 301 9.18 -15.85 5.65
C MET A 301 7.70 -15.46 5.69
N SER A 302 7.17 -14.85 4.62
CA SER A 302 5.76 -14.45 4.52
C SER A 302 4.95 -15.42 3.65
N VAL A 303 3.80 -15.89 4.17
CA VAL A 303 2.83 -16.66 3.37
C VAL A 303 2.18 -15.76 2.30
N MET A 304 2.04 -14.45 2.57
CA MET A 304 1.61 -13.46 1.57
C MET A 304 2.57 -13.33 0.38
N GLY A 305 3.81 -13.83 0.51
CA GLY A 305 4.76 -13.99 -0.60
C GLY A 305 4.22 -14.84 -1.76
N LEU A 306 3.19 -15.67 -1.53
CA LEU A 306 2.52 -16.45 -2.57
C LEU A 306 1.90 -15.57 -3.68
N PHE A 307 1.31 -14.43 -3.30
CA PHE A 307 0.77 -13.47 -4.27
C PHE A 307 1.87 -12.75 -5.05
N CYS A 308 3.07 -12.62 -4.47
CA CYS A 308 4.23 -12.06 -5.15
C CYS A 308 4.77 -13.02 -6.23
N LYS A 309 4.71 -14.33 -5.98
CA LYS A 309 5.12 -15.39 -6.92
C LYS A 309 4.11 -15.61 -8.06
N LYS A 310 2.83 -15.28 -7.84
CA LYS A 310 1.71 -15.53 -8.77
C LYS A 310 0.92 -14.24 -9.08
N PRO A 311 1.37 -13.41 -10.04
CA PRO A 311 0.73 -12.14 -10.37
C PRO A 311 -0.75 -12.26 -10.76
N GLU A 312 -1.16 -13.39 -11.32
CA GLU A 312 -2.55 -13.71 -11.66
C GLU A 312 -3.45 -13.88 -10.43
N TRP A 313 -2.91 -14.40 -9.32
CA TRP A 313 -3.63 -14.51 -8.05
C TRP A 313 -3.76 -13.15 -7.39
N LEU A 314 -2.69 -12.35 -7.41
CA LEU A 314 -2.72 -10.96 -6.95
C LEU A 314 -3.79 -10.14 -7.68
N LYS A 315 -3.86 -10.27 -9.02
CA LYS A 315 -4.90 -9.62 -9.83
C LYS A 315 -6.30 -10.10 -9.48
N THR A 316 -6.46 -11.37 -9.12
CA THR A 316 -7.77 -11.95 -8.75
C THR A 316 -8.22 -11.42 -7.40
N TRP A 317 -7.32 -11.39 -6.41
CA TRP A 317 -7.55 -10.77 -5.11
C TRP A 317 -8.02 -9.32 -5.25
N GLY A 318 -7.26 -8.50 -6.00
CA GLY A 318 -7.60 -7.10 -6.19
C GLY A 318 -8.98 -6.88 -6.86
N LYS A 319 -9.41 -7.79 -7.76
CA LYS A 319 -10.76 -7.74 -8.34
C LYS A 319 -11.85 -8.05 -7.31
N ILE A 320 -11.61 -9.03 -6.42
CA ILE A 320 -12.56 -9.40 -5.37
C ILE A 320 -12.73 -8.21 -4.41
N GLU A 321 -11.63 -7.66 -3.92
CA GLU A 321 -11.58 -6.50 -3.02
C GLU A 321 -12.28 -5.28 -3.61
N LEU A 322 -11.95 -4.94 -4.85
CA LEU A 322 -12.54 -3.78 -5.51
C LEU A 322 -14.05 -3.96 -5.71
N LYS A 323 -14.50 -5.17 -6.09
CA LYS A 323 -15.94 -5.47 -6.23
C LYS A 323 -16.67 -5.40 -4.89
N ASP A 324 -16.05 -5.88 -3.83
CA ASP A 324 -16.58 -5.83 -2.47
C ASP A 324 -16.73 -4.38 -1.97
N ALA A 325 -15.67 -3.58 -2.13
CA ALA A 325 -15.65 -2.17 -1.79
C ALA A 325 -16.74 -1.39 -2.55
N TYR A 326 -16.94 -1.66 -3.86
CA TYR A 326 -18.03 -1.05 -4.63
C TYR A 326 -19.42 -1.45 -4.15
N ARG A 327 -19.60 -2.73 -3.78
CA ARG A 327 -20.90 -3.21 -3.27
C ARG A 327 -21.26 -2.47 -1.97
N LYS A 328 -20.33 -2.42 -1.03
CA LYS A 328 -20.52 -1.74 0.25
C LYS A 328 -20.67 -0.23 0.08
N LEU A 329 -19.92 0.39 -0.84
CA LEU A 329 -20.06 1.82 -1.12
C LEU A 329 -21.45 2.16 -1.66
N LYS A 330 -22.00 1.30 -2.53
CA LYS A 330 -23.36 1.47 -3.06
C LYS A 330 -24.42 1.38 -1.97
N GLU A 331 -24.15 0.67 -0.87
CA GLU A 331 -25.03 0.62 0.30
C GLU A 331 -24.92 1.92 1.09
N ASP A 332 -23.71 2.44 1.32
CA ASP A 332 -23.51 3.73 2.02
C ASP A 332 -24.20 4.90 1.31
N ILE A 333 -24.07 4.99 -0.01
CA ILE A 333 -24.64 6.10 -0.80
C ILE A 333 -26.17 6.08 -0.81
N LYS A 334 -26.79 4.92 -0.56
CA LYS A 334 -28.26 4.82 -0.47
C LYS A 334 -28.80 5.37 0.84
N ASP A 335 -27.97 5.59 1.84
CA ASP A 335 -28.39 6.24 3.07
C ASP A 335 -28.81 7.69 2.75
N GLU A 336 -30.02 8.07 3.16
CA GLU A 336 -30.55 9.43 2.99
C GLU A 336 -29.63 10.48 3.65
N LYS A 337 -28.87 10.09 4.67
CA LYS A 337 -27.94 10.97 5.38
C LYS A 337 -26.53 10.96 4.80
N ALA A 338 -26.25 10.18 3.75
CA ALA A 338 -24.90 10.04 3.19
C ALA A 338 -24.28 11.39 2.82
N TRP A 339 -25.08 12.27 2.21
CA TRP A 339 -24.64 13.61 1.77
C TRP A 339 -24.94 14.72 2.78
N ALA A 340 -25.47 14.38 3.95
CA ALA A 340 -25.71 15.36 5.01
C ALA A 340 -24.39 15.79 5.68
N VAL A 341 -24.32 17.06 6.08
CA VAL A 341 -23.23 17.63 6.88
C VAL A 341 -23.69 17.71 8.33
N ASP A 342 -22.79 17.41 9.27
CA ASP A 342 -23.11 17.58 10.69
C ASP A 342 -23.28 19.06 11.03
N SER A 343 -24.52 19.46 11.33
CA SER A 343 -24.88 20.83 11.67
C SER A 343 -24.69 21.15 13.16
N GLN A 344 -24.36 20.16 14.01
CA GLN A 344 -24.16 20.36 15.45
C GLN A 344 -22.77 20.89 15.79
N GLY A 345 -21.71 20.48 15.08
CA GLY A 345 -20.35 20.99 15.30
C GLY A 345 -20.18 22.49 15.02
N THR A 346 -20.91 23.01 14.02
CA THR A 346 -20.85 24.43 13.63
C THR A 346 -21.49 25.37 14.65
N ARG A 347 -22.39 24.88 15.51
CA ARG A 347 -23.08 25.71 16.52
C ARG A 347 -22.27 25.88 17.81
N LEU A 348 -21.43 24.91 18.18
CA LEU A 348 -20.62 24.97 19.40
C LEU A 348 -19.31 25.77 19.22
N GLY A 349 -18.83 25.92 17.98
CA GLY A 349 -17.60 26.65 17.66
C GLY A 349 -17.69 28.17 17.72
N ASN A 350 -18.89 28.74 17.85
CA ASN A 350 -19.10 30.19 17.86
C ASN A 350 -18.96 30.85 19.25
N GLU A 351 -18.74 30.09 20.33
CA GLU A 351 -18.66 30.65 21.70
C GLU A 351 -17.26 30.63 22.34
N SER A 352 -16.20 30.23 21.65
CA SER A 352 -14.86 30.30 22.25
C SER A 352 -13.80 30.82 21.29
N ASN A 353 -13.39 32.07 21.54
CA ASN A 353 -12.11 32.62 21.13
C ASN A 353 -10.96 31.69 21.57
N SER A 354 -10.56 30.75 20.73
CA SER A 354 -9.26 30.07 20.84
C SER A 354 -8.69 29.84 19.45
N ARG A 355 -8.13 30.91 18.88
CA ARG A 355 -7.33 30.88 17.64
C ARG A 355 -5.91 30.34 17.89
N SER A 356 -5.68 29.61 18.97
CA SER A 356 -4.35 29.20 19.41
C SER A 356 -4.38 27.84 20.10
N ALA A 357 -4.44 26.79 19.28
CA ALA A 357 -3.86 25.45 19.49
C ALA A 357 -4.66 24.39 18.71
N LYS A 358 -4.72 24.50 17.38
CA LYS A 358 -5.23 23.42 16.53
C LYS A 358 -4.04 22.58 16.07
N TYR A 359 -3.61 21.65 16.92
CA TYR A 359 -2.50 20.77 16.59
C TYR A 359 -2.97 19.61 15.69
N VAL A 360 -2.44 19.63 14.46
CA VAL A 360 -1.96 18.51 13.62
C VAL A 360 -2.96 17.64 12.83
N LEU A 361 -4.23 17.48 13.18
CA LEU A 361 -5.16 16.68 12.35
C LEU A 361 -6.49 17.38 12.10
N SER A 362 -6.70 17.84 10.87
CA SER A 362 -7.98 18.39 10.42
C SER A 362 -9.03 17.26 10.34
N THR A 363 -10.21 17.47 10.92
CA THR A 363 -11.30 16.50 10.91
C THR A 363 -12.27 16.75 9.75
N ARG A 364 -13.18 15.80 9.48
CA ARG A 364 -14.23 15.95 8.46
C ARG A 364 -15.07 17.22 8.68
N GLU A 365 -15.39 17.53 9.94
CA GLU A 365 -16.19 18.67 10.34
C GLU A 365 -15.51 20.00 9.98
N ASP A 366 -14.17 20.04 10.07
CA ASP A 366 -13.38 21.23 9.72
C ASP A 366 -13.52 21.63 8.24
N TYR A 367 -13.79 20.64 7.38
CA TYR A 367 -14.05 20.84 5.95
C TYR A 367 -15.53 20.89 5.61
N LYS A 368 -16.44 20.79 6.60
CA LYS A 368 -17.89 20.66 6.37
C LYS A 368 -18.21 19.53 5.37
N ALA A 369 -17.44 18.45 5.40
CA ALA A 369 -17.57 17.36 4.47
C ALA A 369 -18.73 16.41 4.87
N PRO A 370 -19.46 15.83 3.90
CA PRO A 370 -20.56 14.92 4.17
C PRO A 370 -20.09 13.58 4.77
N PHE A 371 -20.99 12.84 5.44
CA PHE A 371 -20.67 11.52 6.04
C PHE A 371 -20.08 10.52 5.05
N VAL A 372 -20.55 10.51 3.80
CA VAL A 372 -20.04 9.62 2.75
C VAL A 372 -18.55 9.82 2.48
N ALA A 373 -17.99 10.99 2.78
CA ALA A 373 -16.57 11.25 2.58
C ALA A 373 -15.68 10.42 3.51
N ASP A 374 -16.10 10.17 4.76
CA ASP A 374 -15.41 9.24 5.65
C ASP A 374 -15.52 7.80 5.17
N SER A 375 -16.68 7.41 4.63
CA SER A 375 -16.85 6.09 4.01
C SER A 375 -15.93 5.89 2.81
N PHE A 376 -15.75 6.93 1.97
CA PHE A 376 -14.79 6.89 0.87
C PHE A 376 -13.36 6.68 1.37
N LEU A 377 -12.92 7.44 2.38
CA LEU A 377 -11.57 7.33 2.93
C LEU A 377 -11.35 6.00 3.65
N SER A 378 -12.25 5.61 4.53
CA SER A 378 -12.17 4.37 5.30
C SER A 378 -12.02 3.16 4.37
N ARG A 379 -12.84 3.09 3.31
CA ARG A 379 -12.74 2.02 2.31
C ARG A 379 -11.45 2.08 1.51
N THR A 380 -11.03 3.27 1.09
CA THR A 380 -9.75 3.45 0.39
C THR A 380 -8.59 2.98 1.25
N TRP A 381 -8.59 3.34 2.53
CA TRP A 381 -7.57 2.95 3.50
C TRP A 381 -7.57 1.43 3.74
N THR A 382 -8.74 0.79 3.88
CA THR A 382 -8.80 -0.68 3.99
C THR A 382 -8.14 -1.38 2.78
N LEU A 383 -8.39 -0.89 1.56
CA LEU A 383 -7.76 -1.43 0.35
C LEU A 383 -6.23 -1.21 0.34
N ILE A 384 -5.78 -0.07 0.86
CA ILE A 384 -4.36 0.23 1.05
C ILE A 384 -3.74 -0.72 2.07
N ASP A 385 -4.31 -0.82 3.27
CA ASP A 385 -3.82 -1.63 4.38
C ASP A 385 -3.67 -3.11 3.98
N HIS A 386 -4.67 -3.64 3.28
CA HIS A 386 -4.59 -4.98 2.69
C HIS A 386 -3.42 -5.09 1.70
N GLY A 387 -3.20 -4.09 0.84
CA GLY A 387 -2.04 -4.04 -0.04
C GLY A 387 -0.70 -4.00 0.71
N LEU A 388 -0.61 -3.26 1.81
CA LEU A 388 0.59 -3.12 2.63
C LEU A 388 1.00 -4.44 3.32
N SER A 389 0.06 -5.37 3.52
CA SER A 389 0.35 -6.70 4.06
C SER A 389 1.24 -7.58 3.15
N LEU A 390 1.40 -7.23 1.87
CA LEU A 390 2.31 -7.94 0.96
C LEU A 390 3.76 -7.71 1.39
N PRO A 391 4.68 -8.69 1.27
CA PRO A 391 6.05 -8.52 1.72
C PRO A 391 6.94 -7.71 0.76
N ALA A 392 6.56 -7.63 -0.52
CA ALA A 392 7.40 -7.03 -1.57
C ALA A 392 6.80 -5.71 -2.12
N ILE A 393 7.65 -4.69 -2.25
CA ILE A 393 7.22 -3.33 -2.64
C ILE A 393 6.52 -3.27 -4.00
N LEU A 394 7.00 -4.01 -5.00
CA LEU A 394 6.41 -3.98 -6.34
C LEU A 394 5.00 -4.59 -6.39
N PRO A 395 4.75 -5.80 -5.84
CA PRO A 395 3.39 -6.30 -5.63
C PRO A 395 2.49 -5.36 -4.82
N ARG A 396 2.99 -4.71 -3.76
CA ARG A 396 2.21 -3.71 -3.01
C ARG A 396 1.73 -2.58 -3.92
N ILE A 397 2.64 -1.96 -4.68
CA ILE A 397 2.32 -0.88 -5.63
C ILE A 397 1.27 -1.34 -6.64
N GLN A 398 1.50 -2.51 -7.27
CA GLN A 398 0.58 -3.06 -8.26
C GLN A 398 -0.82 -3.29 -7.69
N PHE A 399 -0.90 -3.80 -6.46
CA PHE A 399 -2.17 -4.04 -5.78
C PHE A 399 -2.90 -2.73 -5.48
N VAL A 400 -2.24 -1.79 -4.79
CA VAL A 400 -2.83 -0.49 -4.40
C VAL A 400 -3.31 0.29 -5.62
N ARG A 401 -2.53 0.31 -6.71
CA ARG A 401 -2.93 0.93 -7.99
C ARG A 401 -4.12 0.21 -8.63
N ALA A 402 -4.19 -1.11 -8.51
CA ALA A 402 -5.28 -1.90 -9.08
C ALA A 402 -6.59 -1.85 -8.24
N THR A 403 -6.52 -1.46 -6.98
CA THR A 403 -7.65 -1.42 -6.03
C THR A 403 -7.95 0.02 -5.58
N ALA A 404 -7.24 0.53 -4.58
CA ALA A 404 -7.48 1.80 -3.91
C ALA A 404 -7.52 2.99 -4.88
N THR A 405 -6.54 3.08 -5.78
CA THR A 405 -6.52 4.12 -6.83
C THR A 405 -7.77 4.05 -7.72
N LYS A 406 -8.14 2.86 -8.21
CA LYS A 406 -9.34 2.72 -9.05
C LYS A 406 -10.62 3.05 -8.29
N PHE A 407 -10.67 2.70 -7.01
CA PHE A 407 -11.79 3.03 -6.13
C PHE A 407 -11.92 4.54 -5.90
N LEU A 408 -10.80 5.25 -5.72
CA LEU A 408 -10.76 6.73 -5.68
C LEU A 408 -11.30 7.34 -6.96
N TRP A 409 -10.84 6.89 -8.14
CA TRP A 409 -11.35 7.38 -9.42
C TRP A 409 -12.87 7.18 -9.58
N SER A 410 -13.41 6.07 -9.09
CA SER A 410 -14.86 5.86 -9.07
C SER A 410 -15.56 6.80 -8.08
N THR A 411 -14.96 7.06 -6.93
CA THR A 411 -15.45 8.03 -5.96
C THR A 411 -15.53 9.44 -6.56
N PHE A 412 -14.51 9.84 -7.32
CA PHE A 412 -14.48 11.14 -8.01
C PHE A 412 -15.63 11.25 -9.02
N ARG A 413 -15.92 10.17 -9.75
CA ARG A 413 -17.07 10.11 -10.66
C ARG A 413 -18.40 10.21 -9.91
N ILE A 414 -18.52 9.59 -8.74
CA ILE A 414 -19.73 9.68 -7.91
C ILE A 414 -19.95 11.12 -7.45
N MET A 415 -18.91 11.80 -6.94
CA MET A 415 -18.98 13.21 -6.55
C MET A 415 -19.36 14.10 -7.73
N LEU A 416 -18.78 13.88 -8.91
CA LEU A 416 -19.14 14.60 -10.13
C LEU A 416 -20.59 14.38 -10.55
N LEU A 417 -21.09 13.15 -10.46
CA LEU A 417 -22.49 12.85 -10.76
C LEU A 417 -23.42 13.52 -9.75
N GLU A 418 -23.04 13.57 -8.47
CA GLU A 418 -23.81 14.24 -7.44
C GLU A 418 -23.87 15.76 -7.68
N PHE A 419 -22.73 16.38 -7.99
CA PHE A 419 -22.68 17.79 -8.36
C PHE A 419 -23.54 18.09 -9.60
N LYS A 420 -23.47 17.26 -10.64
CA LYS A 420 -24.28 17.47 -11.86
C LYS A 420 -25.79 17.27 -11.68
N LYS A 421 -26.25 16.65 -10.60
CA LYS A 421 -27.69 16.56 -10.30
C LYS A 421 -28.24 17.90 -9.83
N THR A 422 -27.41 18.79 -9.30
CA THR A 422 -27.87 20.09 -8.83
C THR A 422 -28.20 20.95 -10.03
N ASP A 423 -29.48 21.28 -10.21
CA ASP A 423 -29.91 22.18 -11.27
C ASP A 423 -29.67 23.63 -10.86
N LEU A 424 -28.44 24.11 -11.08
CA LEU A 424 -28.07 25.50 -10.84
C LEU A 424 -28.77 26.48 -11.81
N SER A 425 -29.44 25.99 -12.85
CA SER A 425 -30.16 26.84 -13.81
C SER A 425 -31.59 27.20 -13.36
N ASN A 426 -32.12 26.53 -12.33
CA ASN A 426 -33.45 26.78 -11.82
C ASN A 426 -33.48 27.88 -10.74
N TYR A 427 -33.94 29.06 -11.14
CA TYR A 427 -34.00 30.25 -10.28
C TYR A 427 -34.98 30.15 -9.09
N TYR A 428 -35.98 29.26 -9.14
CA TYR A 428 -36.99 29.15 -8.07
C TYR A 428 -36.50 28.43 -6.82
N SER A 429 -35.44 27.61 -6.94
CA SER A 429 -34.86 26.83 -5.84
C SER A 429 -33.33 26.97 -5.79
N PHE A 430 -32.82 28.13 -6.20
CA PHE A 430 -31.39 28.34 -6.40
C PHE A 430 -30.58 28.14 -5.10
N ASP A 431 -31.09 28.64 -3.97
CA ASP A 431 -30.43 28.50 -2.67
C ASP A 431 -30.30 27.02 -2.25
N ASP A 432 -31.33 26.21 -2.46
CA ASP A 432 -31.30 24.77 -2.18
C ASP A 432 -30.31 24.04 -3.11
N ALA A 433 -30.23 24.43 -4.38
CA ALA A 433 -29.27 23.90 -5.34
C ALA A 433 -27.83 24.25 -4.93
N LEU A 434 -27.57 25.46 -4.44
CA LEU A 434 -26.26 25.86 -3.90
C LEU A 434 -25.84 25.02 -2.69
N ILE A 435 -26.78 24.76 -1.76
CA ILE A 435 -26.50 23.92 -0.59
C ILE A 435 -26.10 22.50 -1.03
N GLN A 436 -26.83 21.92 -1.98
CA GLN A 436 -26.51 20.59 -2.52
C GLN A 436 -25.15 20.57 -3.24
N ALA A 437 -24.82 21.62 -3.98
CA ALA A 437 -23.56 21.73 -4.71
C ALA A 437 -22.32 21.82 -3.78
N CYS A 438 -22.49 22.32 -2.55
CA CYS A 438 -21.40 22.42 -1.57
C CYS A 438 -20.90 21.05 -1.09
N GLY A 439 -21.77 20.03 -1.01
CA GLY A 439 -21.43 18.71 -0.48
C GLY A 439 -20.25 18.03 -1.23
N PRO A 440 -20.35 17.86 -2.56
CA PRO A 440 -19.25 17.34 -3.38
C PRO A 440 -17.95 18.16 -3.30
N ILE A 441 -18.04 19.49 -3.24
CA ILE A 441 -16.86 20.37 -3.13
C ILE A 441 -16.13 20.14 -1.80
N ASN A 442 -16.86 20.15 -0.69
CA ASN A 442 -16.29 19.90 0.63
C ASN A 442 -15.72 18.49 0.76
N ALA A 443 -16.39 17.48 0.17
CA ALA A 443 -15.87 16.13 0.11
C ALA A 443 -14.54 16.07 -0.66
N ALA A 444 -14.45 16.71 -1.83
CA ALA A 444 -13.23 16.75 -2.63
C ALA A 444 -12.07 17.39 -1.86
N ARG A 445 -12.30 18.53 -1.20
CA ARG A 445 -11.29 19.21 -0.38
C ARG A 445 -10.82 18.36 0.81
N TYR A 446 -11.74 17.66 1.48
CA TYR A 446 -11.39 16.77 2.59
C TYR A 446 -10.56 15.56 2.11
N LEU A 447 -10.96 14.94 1.01
CA LEU A 447 -10.19 13.85 0.38
C LEU A 447 -8.80 14.32 -0.05
N GLU A 448 -8.69 15.50 -0.65
CA GLU A 448 -7.41 16.11 -1.06
C GLU A 448 -6.47 16.26 0.12
N SER A 449 -6.96 16.81 1.24
CA SER A 449 -6.17 16.95 2.46
C SER A 449 -5.69 15.60 3.01
N LYS A 450 -6.55 14.57 3.01
CA LYS A 450 -6.21 13.25 3.56
C LYS A 450 -5.26 12.47 2.69
N LEU A 451 -5.42 12.53 1.36
CA LEU A 451 -4.47 11.93 0.42
C LEU A 451 -3.09 12.60 0.49
N ARG A 452 -3.04 13.91 0.78
CA ARG A 452 -1.79 14.64 1.00
C ARG A 452 -1.10 14.17 2.29
N GLU A 453 -1.86 14.04 3.37
CA GLU A 453 -1.38 13.47 4.65
C GLU A 453 -0.80 12.05 4.46
N TRP A 454 -1.51 11.17 3.75
CA TRP A 454 -0.99 9.82 3.46
C TRP A 454 0.24 9.85 2.57
N SER A 455 0.33 10.79 1.64
CA SER A 455 1.48 10.90 0.73
C SER A 455 2.80 11.24 1.45
N ASP A 456 2.71 11.81 2.66
CA ASP A 456 3.86 12.15 3.48
C ASP A 456 4.36 10.96 4.35
N ASP A 457 3.60 9.86 4.43
CA ASP A 457 4.02 8.64 5.13
C ASP A 457 5.15 7.93 4.38
N LEU A 458 6.17 7.49 5.13
CA LEU A 458 7.38 6.84 4.63
C LEU A 458 7.07 5.69 3.66
N VAL A 459 6.04 4.90 3.93
CA VAL A 459 5.66 3.75 3.11
C VAL A 459 5.29 4.19 1.68
N PHE A 460 4.57 5.30 1.54
CA PHE A 460 4.18 5.82 0.22
C PHE A 460 5.32 6.56 -0.47
N VAL A 461 6.22 7.19 0.28
CA VAL A 461 7.45 7.78 -0.25
C VAL A 461 8.33 6.69 -0.87
N GLU A 462 8.53 5.58 -0.17
CA GLU A 462 9.28 4.43 -0.67
C GLU A 462 8.62 3.82 -1.92
N MET A 463 7.29 3.64 -1.89
CA MET A 463 6.53 3.17 -3.05
C MET A 463 6.68 4.08 -4.26
N CYS A 464 6.60 5.39 -4.06
CA CYS A 464 6.76 6.39 -5.11
C CYS A 464 8.17 6.34 -5.72
N ALA A 465 9.20 6.23 -4.89
CA ALA A 465 10.59 6.11 -5.34
C ALA A 465 10.82 4.82 -6.16
N ALA A 466 10.28 3.69 -5.69
CA ALA A 466 10.36 2.41 -6.40
C ALA A 466 9.59 2.44 -7.74
N GLU A 467 8.40 3.03 -7.77
CA GLU A 467 7.62 3.19 -9.00
C GLU A 467 8.32 4.11 -10.02
N THR A 468 8.93 5.20 -9.57
CA THR A 468 9.65 6.14 -10.43
C THR A 468 10.89 5.50 -11.04
N SER A 469 11.63 4.73 -10.25
CA SER A 469 12.83 4.01 -10.71
C SER A 469 12.52 3.02 -11.85
N LEU A 470 11.34 2.44 -11.87
CA LEU A 470 10.89 1.56 -12.96
C LEU A 470 10.49 2.32 -14.25
N LYS A 471 10.03 3.56 -14.11
CA LYS A 471 9.56 4.40 -15.24
C LYS A 471 10.71 5.10 -15.98
N VAL A 472 11.84 5.40 -15.31
CA VAL A 472 13.03 6.07 -15.90
C VAL A 472 13.65 5.27 -17.07
N GLY A 473 13.33 3.98 -17.23
CA GLY A 473 13.71 3.16 -18.39
C GLY A 473 12.83 3.31 -19.64
N ARG A 474 11.74 4.08 -19.60
CA ARG A 474 10.87 4.38 -20.75
C ARG A 474 10.81 5.89 -20.95
N GLU A 475 11.29 6.37 -22.09
CA GLU A 475 11.17 7.77 -22.50
C GLU A 475 9.69 8.17 -22.59
N THR A 476 9.11 8.85 -21.59
CA THR A 476 8.11 9.92 -21.83
C THR A 476 7.88 10.80 -20.61
N GLU A 477 7.81 12.09 -20.92
CA GLU A 477 7.12 13.22 -20.28
C GLU A 477 7.10 13.33 -18.74
N VAL A 478 7.74 14.40 -18.29
CA VAL A 478 7.61 15.02 -16.98
C VAL A 478 6.13 15.33 -16.72
N SER A 479 5.42 14.38 -16.13
CA SER A 479 4.09 14.59 -15.57
C SER A 479 4.20 14.56 -14.04
N CYS A 480 4.00 15.74 -13.46
CA CYS A 480 3.58 16.04 -12.07
C CYS A 480 3.18 14.80 -11.24
N GLN A 481 3.70 14.48 -10.06
CA GLN A 481 4.12 15.26 -8.89
C GLN A 481 4.92 14.25 -8.02
N GLY A 482 5.90 14.67 -7.23
CA GLY A 482 6.82 13.78 -6.48
C GLY A 482 6.22 12.94 -5.34
N CYS A 483 4.98 12.43 -5.47
CA CYS A 483 4.27 11.65 -4.46
C CYS A 483 3.37 10.57 -5.09
N PHE A 484 3.03 9.53 -4.31
CA PHE A 484 2.32 8.35 -4.80
C PHE A 484 0.92 8.66 -5.38
N PHE A 485 0.13 9.54 -4.75
CA PHE A 485 -1.23 9.89 -5.19
C PHE A 485 -1.29 11.15 -6.09
N GLY A 486 -0.21 11.47 -6.80
CA GLY A 486 -0.07 12.74 -7.53
C GLY A 486 -1.17 13.02 -8.56
N GLU A 487 -1.55 12.01 -9.35
CA GLU A 487 -2.61 12.15 -10.37
C GLU A 487 -3.99 12.34 -9.73
N GLU A 488 -4.26 11.59 -8.66
CA GLU A 488 -5.53 11.67 -7.92
C GLU A 488 -5.69 13.03 -7.23
N LEU A 489 -4.62 13.52 -6.59
CA LEU A 489 -4.58 14.84 -5.95
C LEU A 489 -4.82 15.96 -6.97
N LYS A 490 -4.15 15.90 -8.12
CA LYS A 490 -4.35 16.87 -9.20
C LYS A 490 -5.80 16.89 -9.66
N SER A 491 -6.40 15.71 -9.88
CA SER A 491 -7.81 15.62 -10.31
C SER A 491 -8.78 16.17 -9.27
N LEU A 492 -8.53 15.98 -7.96
CA LEU A 492 -9.38 16.55 -6.91
C LEU A 492 -9.36 18.08 -6.93
N VAL A 493 -8.16 18.67 -7.05
CA VAL A 493 -7.99 20.13 -7.15
C VAL A 493 -8.68 20.68 -8.40
N GLU A 494 -8.56 19.99 -9.54
CA GLU A 494 -9.24 20.37 -10.78
C GLU A 494 -10.76 20.32 -10.65
N LEU A 495 -11.32 19.26 -10.06
CA LEU A 495 -12.76 19.15 -9.82
C LEU A 495 -13.28 20.27 -8.93
N GLU A 496 -12.62 20.50 -7.79
CA GLU A 496 -12.95 21.57 -6.86
C GLU A 496 -12.94 22.94 -7.55
N THR A 497 -11.87 23.25 -8.27
CA THR A 497 -11.72 24.54 -8.99
C THR A 497 -12.82 24.71 -10.03
N ASN A 498 -13.11 23.68 -10.82
CA ASN A 498 -14.13 23.74 -11.87
C ASN A 498 -15.53 23.97 -11.29
N TRP A 499 -15.87 23.27 -10.20
CA TRP A 499 -17.17 23.40 -9.54
C TRP A 499 -17.35 24.77 -8.87
N LEU A 500 -16.31 25.31 -8.23
CA LEU A 500 -16.33 26.67 -7.69
C LEU A 500 -16.55 27.71 -8.80
N MET A 501 -15.85 27.56 -9.93
CA MET A 501 -16.01 28.45 -11.08
C MET A 501 -17.39 28.37 -11.72
N GLU A 502 -18.01 27.19 -11.73
CA GLU A 502 -19.39 27.02 -12.20
C GLU A 502 -20.38 27.79 -11.32
N ILE A 503 -20.27 27.66 -9.99
CA ILE A 503 -21.08 28.45 -9.04
C ILE A 503 -20.89 29.95 -9.26
N ILE A 504 -19.64 30.43 -9.34
CA ILE A 504 -19.34 31.85 -9.59
C ILE A 504 -19.99 32.31 -10.89
N THR A 505 -19.87 31.51 -11.95
CA THR A 505 -20.44 31.83 -13.26
C THR A 505 -21.95 31.97 -13.17
N VAL A 506 -22.64 31.05 -12.50
CA VAL A 506 -24.11 31.13 -12.36
C VAL A 506 -24.53 32.34 -11.51
N CYS A 507 -23.84 32.63 -10.40
CA CYS A 507 -24.10 33.83 -9.60
C CYS A 507 -23.95 35.11 -10.43
N LEU A 508 -22.90 35.21 -11.26
CA LEU A 508 -22.69 36.35 -12.17
C LEU A 508 -23.79 36.47 -13.23
N HIS A 509 -24.21 35.35 -13.84
CA HIS A 509 -25.30 35.36 -14.83
C HIS A 509 -26.64 35.77 -14.20
N GLN A 510 -26.92 35.31 -12.99
CA GLN A 510 -28.14 35.71 -12.29
C GLN A 510 -28.10 37.20 -11.93
N PHE A 511 -26.96 37.71 -11.48
CA PHE A 511 -26.77 39.14 -11.25
C PHE A 511 -26.99 39.96 -12.54
N ASP A 512 -26.42 39.52 -13.67
CA ASP A 512 -26.63 40.14 -14.98
C ASP A 512 -28.10 40.12 -15.41
N ASN A 513 -28.79 38.99 -15.27
CA ASN A 513 -30.20 38.86 -15.64
C ASN A 513 -31.10 39.82 -14.84
N LEU A 514 -30.87 39.94 -13.53
CA LEU A 514 -31.62 40.85 -12.67
C LEU A 514 -31.29 42.33 -12.95
N CYS A 515 -30.06 42.63 -13.35
CA CYS A 515 -29.63 43.99 -13.68
C CYS A 515 -29.86 44.38 -15.15
N SER A 516 -30.19 43.44 -16.04
CA SER A 516 -30.21 43.67 -17.50
C SER A 516 -31.21 44.75 -17.89
N GLU A 517 -32.43 44.72 -17.35
CA GLU A 517 -33.44 45.75 -17.64
C GLU A 517 -33.01 47.14 -17.14
N TYR A 518 -32.33 47.19 -15.98
CA TYR A 518 -31.81 48.42 -15.41
C TYR A 518 -30.76 49.08 -16.31
N PHE A 519 -29.80 48.30 -16.83
CA PHE A 519 -28.75 48.84 -17.70
C PHE A 519 -29.23 49.10 -19.14
N HIS A 520 -30.21 48.35 -19.66
CA HIS A 520 -30.73 48.52 -21.02
C HIS A 520 -31.77 49.65 -21.18
N ASN A 521 -32.61 49.92 -20.17
CA ASN A 521 -33.64 50.98 -20.23
C ASN A 521 -33.18 52.32 -19.62
N SER A 522 -31.88 52.43 -19.28
CA SER A 522 -31.32 53.50 -18.44
C SER A 522 -31.30 54.89 -19.06
N ALA A 523 -31.26 55.01 -20.39
CA ALA A 523 -31.14 56.32 -21.05
C ALA A 523 -32.39 57.20 -20.87
N VAL A 524 -33.60 56.61 -20.78
CA VAL A 524 -34.88 57.35 -20.74
C VAL A 524 -35.45 57.42 -19.32
N SER A 525 -35.32 56.36 -18.52
CA SER A 525 -35.87 56.29 -17.16
C SER A 525 -35.10 57.15 -16.15
N TRP A 526 -33.79 57.30 -16.33
CA TRP A 526 -32.95 57.96 -15.31
C TRP A 526 -33.00 59.49 -15.41
N GLU A 527 -33.37 60.04 -16.57
CA GLU A 527 -33.68 61.48 -16.71
C GLU A 527 -35.03 61.83 -16.08
N GLN A 528 -36.01 60.91 -16.10
CA GLN A 528 -37.38 61.20 -15.68
C GLN A 528 -37.60 61.11 -14.16
N ASP A 529 -36.91 60.21 -13.45
CA ASP A 529 -36.98 60.09 -11.99
C ASP A 529 -36.37 61.27 -11.23
N VAL A 530 -35.35 61.92 -11.81
CA VAL A 530 -34.64 63.05 -11.19
C VAL A 530 -35.48 64.34 -11.24
N VAL A 531 -36.45 64.43 -12.16
CA VAL A 531 -37.37 65.57 -12.24
C VAL A 531 -38.46 65.49 -11.15
N THR A 532 -38.80 64.30 -10.69
CA THR A 532 -39.88 64.06 -9.70
C THR A 532 -39.39 63.94 -8.26
N THR A 533 -38.15 63.53 -8.03
CA THR A 533 -37.55 63.41 -6.69
C THR A 533 -36.48 64.46 -6.50
N GLY A 534 -36.77 65.49 -5.68
CA GLY A 534 -35.79 66.52 -5.33
C GLY A 534 -34.48 65.90 -4.85
N SER A 535 -33.36 66.56 -5.14
CA SER A 535 -31.98 66.05 -5.14
C SER A 535 -31.37 65.58 -3.81
N SER A 536 -32.16 65.25 -2.78
CA SER A 536 -31.66 64.97 -1.43
C SER A 536 -31.82 63.53 -0.94
N GLU A 537 -32.57 62.66 -1.63
CA GLU A 537 -32.75 61.25 -1.22
C GLU A 537 -32.69 60.33 -2.44
N LEU A 538 -31.49 60.11 -2.97
CA LEU A 538 -31.24 59.06 -3.96
C LEU A 538 -31.15 57.71 -3.24
N THR A 539 -32.09 56.81 -3.52
CA THR A 539 -32.09 55.43 -3.03
C THR A 539 -31.51 54.47 -4.08
N VAL A 540 -31.10 53.28 -3.64
CA VAL A 540 -30.61 52.20 -4.53
C VAL A 540 -31.67 51.87 -5.56
N SER A 541 -31.26 51.76 -6.83
CA SER A 541 -32.16 51.49 -7.95
C SER A 541 -32.85 50.13 -7.79
N GLN A 542 -34.16 50.04 -8.07
CA GLN A 542 -34.96 48.85 -7.76
C GLN A 542 -34.41 47.54 -8.37
N GLY A 543 -33.97 47.54 -9.63
CA GLY A 543 -33.39 46.36 -10.27
C GLY A 543 -32.01 45.97 -9.71
N ILE A 544 -31.22 46.94 -9.26
CA ILE A 544 -29.96 46.69 -8.54
C ILE A 544 -30.22 46.19 -7.12
N ALA A 545 -31.21 46.75 -6.42
CA ALA A 545 -31.56 46.34 -5.07
C ALA A 545 -31.95 44.85 -5.00
N GLU A 546 -32.73 44.36 -5.98
CA GLU A 546 -33.10 42.95 -6.09
C GLU A 546 -31.88 42.06 -6.39
N ALA A 547 -31.00 42.48 -7.31
CA ALA A 547 -29.76 41.76 -7.61
C ALA A 547 -28.79 41.69 -6.42
N LEU A 548 -28.64 42.79 -5.68
CA LEU A 548 -27.80 42.88 -4.48
C LEU A 548 -28.35 42.03 -3.33
N ASP A 549 -29.67 42.01 -3.14
CA ASP A 549 -30.29 41.17 -2.11
C ASP A 549 -30.16 39.68 -2.46
N SER A 550 -30.34 39.31 -3.73
CA SER A 550 -30.08 37.95 -4.21
C SER A 550 -28.62 37.54 -3.97
N LEU A 551 -27.67 38.36 -4.40
CA LEU A 551 -26.24 38.13 -4.22
C LEU A 551 -25.87 37.96 -2.73
N ARG A 552 -26.43 38.81 -1.86
CA ARG A 552 -26.23 38.72 -0.42
C ARG A 552 -26.71 37.39 0.14
N ARG A 553 -27.92 36.93 -0.25
CA ARG A 553 -28.46 35.63 0.20
C ARG A 553 -27.57 34.47 -0.25
N GLN A 554 -27.14 34.48 -1.51
CA GLN A 554 -26.26 33.45 -2.06
C GLN A 554 -24.92 33.37 -1.33
N LEU A 555 -24.29 34.51 -1.07
CA LEU A 555 -23.03 34.57 -0.31
C LEU A 555 -23.21 34.07 1.13
N CYS A 556 -24.31 34.41 1.79
CA CYS A 556 -24.64 33.88 3.11
C CYS A 556 -24.83 32.35 3.10
N VAL A 557 -25.56 31.81 2.11
CA VAL A 557 -25.76 30.36 1.94
C VAL A 557 -24.43 29.66 1.72
N LEU A 558 -23.58 30.19 0.84
CA LEU A 558 -22.27 29.62 0.54
C LEU A 558 -21.34 29.67 1.76
N GLU A 559 -21.28 30.79 2.49
CA GLU A 559 -20.47 30.93 3.71
C GLU A 559 -20.82 29.85 4.74
N LEU A 560 -22.11 29.57 4.92
CA LEU A 560 -22.59 28.59 5.88
C LEU A 560 -22.26 27.16 5.47
N ASN A 561 -22.26 26.85 4.17
CA ASN A 561 -22.22 25.46 3.69
C ASN A 561 -20.86 25.03 3.12
N ILE A 562 -20.07 25.92 2.53
CA ILE A 562 -18.76 25.57 1.97
C ILE A 562 -17.65 25.75 3.01
N ASN A 563 -16.55 25.01 2.85
CA ASN A 563 -15.41 25.16 3.77
C ASN A 563 -14.79 26.57 3.69
N PRO A 564 -14.19 27.08 4.78
CA PRO A 564 -13.77 28.47 4.86
C PRO A 564 -12.74 28.90 3.81
N LYS A 565 -11.84 28.00 3.41
CA LYS A 565 -10.81 28.31 2.42
C LYS A 565 -11.45 28.51 1.05
N ASP A 566 -12.32 27.60 0.65
CA ASP A 566 -12.98 27.65 -0.66
C ASP A 566 -13.96 28.81 -0.73
N PHE A 567 -14.63 29.13 0.38
CA PHE A 567 -15.45 30.34 0.48
C PHE A 567 -14.64 31.60 0.19
N LEU A 568 -13.46 31.72 0.82
CA LEU A 568 -12.59 32.89 0.64
C LEU A 568 -12.17 33.05 -0.83
N ASP A 569 -11.80 31.95 -1.48
CA ASP A 569 -11.40 31.99 -2.89
C ASP A 569 -12.63 32.28 -3.78
N LEU A 570 -13.80 31.70 -3.48
CA LEU A 570 -15.03 31.91 -4.23
C LEU A 570 -15.46 33.38 -4.24
N TRP A 571 -15.64 33.99 -3.06
CA TRP A 571 -16.19 35.36 -3.02
C TRP A 571 -15.23 36.39 -3.62
N ARG A 572 -13.91 36.15 -3.54
CA ARG A 572 -12.90 37.02 -4.15
C ARG A 572 -12.97 37.00 -5.68
N ASN A 573 -13.09 35.81 -6.27
CA ASN A 573 -13.25 35.66 -7.72
C ASN A 573 -14.61 36.21 -8.19
N LEU A 574 -15.65 36.07 -7.37
CA LEU A 574 -16.96 36.67 -7.65
C LEU A 574 -16.88 38.21 -7.64
N ALA A 575 -16.19 38.80 -6.66
CA ALA A 575 -15.96 40.24 -6.59
C ALA A 575 -15.21 40.76 -7.82
N GLU A 576 -14.17 40.05 -8.27
CA GLU A 576 -13.44 40.39 -9.50
C GLU A 576 -14.33 40.33 -10.75
N GLY A 577 -15.17 39.30 -10.87
CA GLY A 577 -16.14 39.18 -11.96
C GLY A 577 -17.17 40.32 -11.98
N LEU A 578 -17.67 40.71 -10.80
CA LEU A 578 -18.59 41.85 -10.65
C LEU A 578 -17.92 43.19 -10.94
N ASP A 579 -16.66 43.40 -10.51
CA ASP A 579 -15.88 44.59 -10.83
C ASP A 579 -15.75 44.77 -12.35
N HIS A 580 -15.46 43.67 -13.08
CA HIS A 580 -15.42 43.68 -14.52
C HIS A 580 -16.78 44.00 -15.15
N TYR A 581 -17.83 43.29 -14.74
CA TYR A 581 -19.18 43.43 -15.29
C TYR A 581 -19.73 44.87 -15.13
N VAL A 582 -19.74 45.38 -13.90
CA VAL A 582 -20.33 46.69 -13.58
C VAL A 582 -19.54 47.82 -14.26
N SER A 583 -18.20 47.72 -14.28
CA SER A 583 -17.35 48.70 -14.97
C SER A 583 -17.64 48.75 -16.48
N CYS A 584 -17.79 47.59 -17.13
CA CYS A 584 -18.10 47.51 -18.56
C CYS A 584 -19.48 48.10 -18.91
N LYS A 585 -20.49 47.93 -18.04
CA LYS A 585 -21.82 48.51 -18.27
C LYS A 585 -21.85 50.02 -18.03
N PHE A 586 -21.03 50.55 -17.12
CA PHE A 586 -20.94 51.99 -16.84
C PHE A 586 -20.34 52.81 -17.99
N PHE A 587 -19.27 52.32 -18.64
CA PHE A 587 -18.62 53.04 -19.75
C PHE A 587 -19.48 53.12 -21.03
N SER A 588 -20.67 52.52 -21.04
CA SER A 588 -21.61 52.59 -22.17
C SER A 588 -22.58 53.79 -22.12
N GLY A 589 -22.55 54.65 -21.09
CA GLY A 589 -23.48 55.78 -20.93
C GLY A 589 -22.83 57.09 -20.49
N GLU A 590 -22.91 58.14 -21.32
CA GLU A 590 -22.29 59.45 -21.09
C GLU A 590 -23.29 60.52 -20.59
N THR A 591 -23.71 60.52 -19.31
CA THR A 591 -24.28 61.75 -18.70
C THR A 591 -23.94 61.89 -17.21
N VAL A 592 -23.93 63.12 -16.70
CA VAL A 592 -23.50 63.49 -15.33
C VAL A 592 -24.51 63.03 -14.26
N PHE A 593 -25.80 62.95 -14.58
CA PHE A 593 -26.85 62.49 -13.65
C PHE A 593 -26.85 60.97 -13.45
N LEU A 594 -26.43 60.21 -14.47
CA LEU A 594 -26.18 58.77 -14.35
C LEU A 594 -25.07 58.46 -13.33
N ARG A 595 -24.15 59.41 -13.07
CA ARG A 595 -22.99 59.22 -12.18
C ARG A 595 -23.34 59.17 -10.69
N LYS A 596 -24.19 60.08 -10.18
CA LYS A 596 -24.59 60.08 -8.76
C LYS A 596 -25.41 58.85 -8.38
N ARG A 597 -26.26 58.36 -9.29
CA ARG A 597 -27.03 57.14 -9.10
C ARG A 597 -26.11 55.90 -9.10
N PHE A 598 -25.15 55.87 -10.02
CA PHE A 598 -24.10 54.84 -10.04
C PHE A 598 -23.26 54.82 -8.76
N GLU A 599 -22.93 55.97 -8.17
CA GLU A 599 -22.19 56.04 -6.90
C GLU A 599 -22.97 55.35 -5.77
N VAL A 600 -24.26 55.64 -5.61
CA VAL A 600 -25.13 55.02 -4.61
C VAL A 600 -25.23 53.50 -4.83
N ASP A 601 -25.41 53.07 -6.08
CA ASP A 601 -25.53 51.66 -6.44
C ASP A 601 -24.19 50.89 -6.29
N ALA A 602 -23.06 51.53 -6.60
CA ALA A 602 -21.72 50.96 -6.42
C ALA A 602 -21.33 50.87 -4.93
N GLU A 603 -21.66 51.85 -4.11
CA GLU A 603 -21.48 51.78 -2.66
C GLU A 603 -22.32 50.66 -2.05
N ALA A 604 -23.58 50.51 -2.50
CA ALA A 604 -24.45 49.41 -2.07
C ALA A 604 -23.88 48.02 -2.43
N LEU A 605 -23.26 47.88 -3.61
CA LEU A 605 -22.53 46.65 -3.98
C LEU A 605 -21.37 46.36 -3.02
N LEU A 606 -20.56 47.37 -2.68
CA LEU A 606 -19.47 47.20 -1.72
C LEU A 606 -19.97 46.81 -0.33
N MET A 607 -21.17 47.27 0.07
CA MET A 607 -21.79 46.90 1.35
C MET A 607 -22.13 45.41 1.44
N VAL A 608 -22.46 44.73 0.32
CA VAL A 608 -22.73 43.28 0.30
C VAL A 608 -21.51 42.47 0.77
N PHE A 609 -20.29 42.96 0.49
CA PHE A 609 -19.04 42.27 0.82
C PHE A 609 -18.40 42.70 2.16
N GLN A 610 -18.94 43.73 2.83
CA GLN A 610 -18.45 44.19 4.14
C GLN A 610 -18.39 43.09 5.22
N PRO A 611 -19.33 42.14 5.31
CA PRO A 611 -19.25 41.06 6.30
C PRO A 611 -17.99 40.19 6.15
N TYR A 612 -17.45 40.07 4.94
CA TYR A 612 -16.35 39.17 4.61
C TYR A 612 -14.98 39.86 4.55
N CYS A 613 -14.96 41.19 4.43
CA CYS A 613 -13.74 41.98 4.38
C CYS A 613 -13.93 43.41 4.88
N VAL A 614 -12.97 43.90 5.68
CA VAL A 614 -12.92 45.29 6.20
C VAL A 614 -12.82 46.34 5.08
N ARG A 615 -12.25 45.99 3.91
CA ARG A 615 -12.06 46.91 2.78
C ARG A 615 -12.47 46.27 1.46
N PRO A 616 -13.77 46.12 1.17
CA PRO A 616 -14.27 45.49 -0.05
C PRO A 616 -13.73 46.15 -1.32
N GLY A 617 -13.63 47.48 -1.35
CA GLY A 617 -13.11 48.23 -2.51
C GLY A 617 -11.65 47.94 -2.89
N ALA A 618 -10.92 47.12 -2.13
CA ALA A 618 -9.64 46.58 -2.58
C ALA A 618 -9.79 45.52 -3.69
N PHE A 619 -10.93 44.80 -3.69
CA PHE A 619 -11.28 43.74 -4.65
C PHE A 619 -12.08 44.26 -5.86
N PHE A 620 -12.42 45.55 -5.86
CA PHE A 620 -13.08 46.25 -6.96
C PHE A 620 -12.22 47.40 -7.48
N PRO A 621 -11.03 47.12 -8.05
CA PRO A 621 -10.10 48.17 -8.48
C PRO A 621 -10.71 49.08 -9.56
N ARG A 622 -11.44 48.53 -10.53
CA ARG A 622 -12.01 49.33 -11.64
C ARG A 622 -13.13 50.24 -11.15
N LEU A 623 -14.05 49.72 -10.33
CA LEU A 623 -15.09 50.54 -9.71
C LEU A 623 -14.50 51.63 -8.83
N ARG A 624 -13.47 51.29 -8.04
CA ARG A 624 -12.78 52.27 -7.20
C ARG A 624 -12.11 53.35 -8.03
N ASP A 625 -11.54 53.02 -9.19
CA ASP A 625 -10.92 53.99 -10.08
C ASP A 625 -11.97 54.89 -10.74
N ILE A 626 -13.14 54.34 -11.12
CA ILE A 626 -14.29 55.13 -11.58
C ILE A 626 -14.75 56.09 -10.47
N LEU A 627 -14.94 55.60 -9.25
CA LEU A 627 -15.33 56.42 -8.08
C LEU A 627 -14.25 57.45 -7.71
N ARG A 628 -12.96 57.17 -7.92
CA ARG A 628 -11.85 58.10 -7.62
C ARG A 628 -11.54 59.10 -8.73
N SER A 629 -11.88 58.80 -9.98
CA SER A 629 -11.72 59.72 -11.12
C SER A 629 -12.48 61.05 -10.96
N GLN A 630 -13.29 61.16 -9.90
CA GLN A 630 -13.94 62.35 -9.36
C GLN A 630 -13.02 63.53 -8.93
N TRP A 631 -11.68 63.38 -8.88
CA TRP A 631 -10.77 64.43 -8.38
C TRP A 631 -9.75 64.95 -9.41
N LYS A 632 -10.10 64.98 -10.70
CA LYS A 632 -9.35 65.74 -11.71
C LYS A 632 -10.25 66.51 -12.65
#